data_AF-A0A067S478-F1
#
_entry.id   AF-A0A067S478-F1
#
_cell.length_a   1.000
_cell.length_b   1.000
_cell.length_c   1.000
_cell.angle_alpha   90.00
_cell.angle_beta   90.00
_cell.angle_gamma   90.00
#
_symmetry.space_group_name_H-M   'P 1'
#
loop_
_entity.id
_entity.type
_entity.pdbx_description
1 polymer ?
#
loop_
_entity_poly.entity_id
_entity_poly.type
_entity_poly.pdbx_seq_one_letter_code
_entity_poly.pdbx_strand_id
1 'polypeptide(L)'
;MIVGNTKLASWLVLPFLVGLSRIKCLLLTERAFKESGIEFFDTYDKLIPCYDIEPVEKIPDAYLDQFLFFEADKCGLFPIWIKPAIGYFEYSRFSSLIS
;
A
#
# COMPACT_ATOMS: atom_id res chain seq x y z
N MET A 1 -7.80 -16.74 -39.42
CA MET A 1 -7.52 -17.80 -38.44
C MET A 1 -6.34 -17.37 -37.58
N ILE A 2 -6.58 -16.68 -36.46
CA ILE A 2 -5.56 -16.41 -35.44
C ILE A 2 -6.17 -16.90 -34.13
N VAL A 3 -6.11 -18.21 -33.92
CA VAL A 3 -6.46 -18.87 -32.68
C VAL A 3 -5.16 -19.47 -32.16
N GLY A 4 -4.58 -18.88 -31.12
CA GLY A 4 -3.44 -19.50 -30.46
C GLY A 4 -2.46 -18.53 -29.81
N ASN A 5 -2.89 -17.80 -28.76
CA ASN A 5 -1.97 -17.52 -27.64
C ASN A 5 -2.62 -17.06 -26.32
N THR A 6 -3.86 -17.48 -26.01
CA THR A 6 -4.52 -17.08 -24.75
C THR A 6 -3.99 -17.79 -23.51
N LYS A 7 -3.26 -18.90 -23.67
CA LYS A 7 -2.71 -19.66 -22.54
C LYS A 7 -1.54 -18.93 -21.86
N LEU A 8 -0.64 -18.29 -22.61
CA LEU A 8 0.51 -17.58 -22.03
C LEU A 8 0.09 -16.31 -21.26
N ALA A 9 -0.96 -15.63 -21.73
CA ALA A 9 -1.57 -14.54 -20.98
C ALA A 9 -2.15 -15.03 -19.64
N SER A 10 -2.77 -16.21 -19.61
CA SER A 10 -3.28 -16.80 -18.37
C SER A 10 -2.18 -17.04 -17.33
N TRP A 11 -1.04 -17.62 -17.73
CA TRP A 11 0.05 -17.94 -16.79
C TRP A 11 0.73 -16.71 -16.15
N LEU A 12 0.72 -15.56 -16.84
CA LEU A 12 1.26 -14.31 -16.30
C LEU A 12 0.21 -13.50 -15.52
N VAL A 13 -1.06 -13.60 -15.88
CA VAL A 13 -2.15 -12.81 -15.28
C VAL A 13 -2.74 -13.48 -14.03
N LEU A 14 -2.78 -14.81 -13.98
CA LEU A 14 -3.28 -15.58 -12.84
C LEU A 14 -2.61 -15.22 -11.49
N PRO A 15 -1.26 -15.16 -11.37
CA PRO A 15 -0.64 -14.81 -10.08
C PRO A 15 -0.99 -13.39 -9.62
N PHE A 16 -1.18 -12.45 -10.56
CA PHE A 16 -1.55 -11.08 -10.27
C PHE A 16 -3.01 -10.96 -9.80
N LEU A 17 -3.94 -11.69 -10.45
CA LEU A 17 -5.34 -11.74 -10.04
C LEU A 17 -5.54 -12.41 -8.67
N VAL A 18 -4.73 -13.42 -8.34
CA VAL A 18 -4.74 -14.07 -7.02
C VAL A 18 -4.24 -13.11 -5.93
N GLY A 19 -3.30 -12.21 -6.22
CA GLY A 19 -2.83 -11.20 -5.28
C GLY A 19 -3.94 -10.22 -4.86
N LEU A 20 -4.69 -9.69 -5.84
CA LEU A 20 -5.76 -8.72 -5.58
C LEU A 20 -6.98 -9.32 -4.89
N SER A 21 -7.35 -10.57 -5.21
CA SER A 21 -8.48 -11.23 -4.54
C SER A 21 -8.20 -11.46 -3.06
N ARG A 22 -6.95 -11.78 -2.71
CA ARG A 22 -6.50 -11.93 -1.32
C ARG A 22 -6.60 -10.61 -0.55
N ILE A 23 -6.11 -9.51 -1.12
CA ILE A 23 -6.18 -8.18 -0.48
C ILE A 23 -7.64 -7.80 -0.18
N LYS A 24 -8.55 -7.97 -1.14
CA LYS A 24 -9.98 -7.69 -0.93
C LYS A 24 -10.61 -8.58 0.14
N CYS A 25 -10.24 -9.87 0.17
CA CYS A 25 -10.72 -10.79 1.19
C CYS A 25 -10.28 -10.35 2.59
N LEU A 26 -9.01 -9.96 2.75
CA LEU A 26 -8.47 -9.44 3.99
C LEU A 26 -9.20 -8.16 4.42
N LEU A 27 -9.40 -7.20 3.51
CA LEU A 27 -10.12 -5.95 3.81
C LEU A 27 -11.56 -6.15 4.27
N LEU A 28 -12.24 -7.21 3.81
CA LEU A 28 -13.63 -7.49 4.17
C LEU A 28 -13.76 -8.30 5.47
N THR A 29 -12.80 -9.19 5.73
CA THR A 29 -12.95 -10.25 6.75
C THR A 29 -12.11 -9.97 8.00
N GLU A 30 -10.91 -9.41 7.85
CA GLU A 30 -10.01 -9.17 8.99
C GLU A 30 -10.48 -7.98 9.83
N ARG A 31 -10.68 -8.22 11.13
CA ARG A 31 -11.05 -7.21 12.14
C ARG A 31 -10.20 -7.32 13.42
N ALA A 32 -9.37 -8.34 13.53
CA ALA A 32 -8.43 -8.54 14.62
C ALA A 32 -7.02 -8.60 14.01
N PHE A 33 -6.16 -7.68 14.42
CA PHE A 33 -4.80 -7.55 13.90
C PHE A 33 -3.80 -8.04 14.93
N LYS A 34 -2.60 -8.38 14.47
CA LYS A 34 -1.50 -8.74 15.37
C LYS A 34 -0.97 -7.51 16.11
N GLU A 35 -0.33 -7.75 17.25
CA GLU A 35 0.39 -6.70 17.97
C GLU A 35 1.53 -6.13 17.12
N SER A 36 1.62 -4.79 17.07
CA SER A 36 2.73 -4.09 16.43
C SER A 36 3.86 -3.84 17.42
N GLY A 37 5.09 -4.10 16.99
CA GLY A 37 6.28 -3.74 17.75
C GLY A 37 6.51 -2.23 17.69
N ILE A 38 7.00 -1.64 18.78
CA ILE A 38 7.46 -0.25 18.80
C ILE A 38 8.94 -0.19 19.13
N GLU A 39 9.71 0.39 18.23
CA GLU A 39 11.13 0.67 18.41
C GLU A 39 11.35 2.17 18.29
N PHE A 40 12.34 2.71 18.99
CA PHE A 40 12.69 4.13 18.89
C PHE A 40 13.98 4.29 18.13
N PHE A 41 13.90 4.93 16.97
CA PHE A 41 15.08 5.32 16.21
C PHE A 41 15.63 6.61 16.79
N ASP A 42 16.85 6.54 17.33
CA ASP A 42 17.53 7.69 17.90
C ASP A 42 18.29 8.46 16.81
N THR A 43 17.85 9.69 16.56
CA THR A 43 18.53 10.62 15.63
C THR A 43 19.51 11.53 16.39
N TYR A 44 19.81 11.23 17.67
CA TYR A 44 20.62 12.02 18.61
C TYR A 44 20.04 13.40 19.00
N ASP A 45 19.14 13.95 18.20
CA ASP A 45 18.35 15.15 18.52
C ASP A 45 16.95 14.81 19.07
N LYS A 46 16.34 13.77 18.51
CA LYS A 46 14.95 13.37 18.77
C LYS A 46 14.77 11.88 18.50
N LEU A 47 13.94 11.25 19.33
CA LEU A 47 13.52 9.85 19.20
C LEU A 47 12.29 9.78 18.29
N ILE A 48 12.39 9.01 17.21
CA ILE A 48 11.30 8.79 16.27
C ILE A 48 10.73 7.40 16.55
N PRO A 49 9.42 7.27 16.80
CA PRO A 49 8.79 5.95 16.92
C PRO A 49 8.74 5.27 15.55
N CYS A 50 9.30 4.06 15.48
CA CYS A 50 9.21 3.15 14.34
C CYS A 50 8.30 1.98 14.72
N TYR A 51 7.27 1.76 13.92
CA TYR A 51 6.33 0.66 14.12
C TYR A 51 6.71 -0.52 13.22
N ASP A 52 6.91 -1.69 13.83
CA ASP A 52 7.08 -2.93 13.09
C ASP A 52 5.72 -3.65 12.97
N ILE A 53 5.30 -3.86 11.72
CA ILE A 53 3.99 -4.40 11.36
C ILE A 53 4.25 -5.62 10.48
N GLU A 54 3.48 -6.69 10.68
CA GLU A 54 3.64 -7.92 9.91
C GLU A 54 3.46 -7.64 8.40
N PRO A 55 4.36 -8.15 7.52
CA PRO A 55 4.32 -7.84 6.09
C PRO A 55 3.00 -8.25 5.41
N VAL A 56 2.30 -9.25 5.97
CA VAL A 56 0.99 -9.69 5.46
C VAL A 56 -0.08 -8.60 5.64
N GLU A 57 0.00 -7.82 6.72
CA GLU A 57 -0.92 -6.71 7.02
C GLU A 57 -0.46 -5.41 6.34
N LYS A 58 0.84 -5.23 6.14
CA LYS A 58 1.41 -4.05 5.45
C LYS A 58 1.02 -3.95 3.98
N ILE A 59 0.88 -5.08 3.28
CA ILE A 59 0.49 -5.13 1.85
C ILE A 59 -0.92 -4.55 1.60
N PRO A 60 -2.00 -5.04 2.28
CA PRO A 60 -3.33 -4.51 2.07
C PRO A 60 -3.46 -3.05 2.52
N ASP A 61 -2.72 -2.62 3.55
CA ASP A 61 -2.72 -1.22 3.99
C ASP A 61 -2.07 -0.29 2.95
N ALA A 62 -0.90 -0.66 2.42
CA ALA A 62 -0.25 0.10 1.34
C ALA A 62 -1.14 0.19 0.09
N TYR A 63 -1.84 -0.90 -0.26
CA TYR A 63 -2.80 -0.90 -1.37
C TYR A 63 -3.99 0.02 -1.10
N LEU A 64 -4.55 -0.05 0.11
CA LEU A 64 -5.70 0.76 0.51
C LEU A 64 -5.36 2.25 0.50
N ASP A 65 -4.21 2.65 1.05
CA ASP A 65 -3.76 4.03 1.06
C ASP A 65 -3.55 4.58 -0.36
N GLN A 66 -2.92 3.79 -1.24
CA GLN A 66 -2.78 4.17 -2.65
C GLN A 66 -4.13 4.35 -3.34
N PHE A 67 -5.08 3.44 -3.09
CA PHE A 67 -6.41 3.50 -3.69
C PHE A 67 -7.22 4.71 -3.18
N LEU A 68 -7.23 4.94 -1.87
CA LEU A 68 -7.96 6.07 -1.26
C LEU A 68 -7.42 7.39 -1.75
N PHE A 69 -6.10 7.53 -1.85
CA PHE A 69 -5.48 8.77 -2.31
C PHE A 69 -5.79 9.08 -3.77
N PHE A 70 -5.79 8.05 -4.62
CA PHE A 70 -6.18 8.17 -6.02
C PHE A 70 -7.64 8.59 -6.21
N GLU A 71 -8.57 8.03 -5.44
CA GLU A 71 -9.98 8.44 -5.49
C GLU A 71 -10.21 9.82 -4.85
N ALA A 72 -9.48 10.16 -3.80
CA ALA A 72 -9.56 11.48 -3.16
C ALA A 72 -9.17 12.61 -4.11
N ASP A 73 -8.14 12.42 -4.95
CA ASP A 73 -7.72 13.40 -5.95
C ASP A 73 -8.76 13.57 -7.06
N LYS A 74 -9.30 12.46 -7.59
CA LYS A 74 -10.38 12.50 -8.58
C LYS A 74 -11.64 13.20 -8.08
N CYS A 75 -11.97 12.98 -6.81
CA CYS A 75 -13.14 13.60 -6.19
C CYS A 75 -12.88 15.06 -5.75
N GLY A 76 -11.65 15.57 -5.86
CA GLY A 76 -11.28 16.89 -5.35
C GLY A 76 -11.51 17.03 -3.85
N LEU A 77 -11.30 15.94 -3.09
CA LEU A 77 -11.65 15.86 -1.67
C LEU A 77 -10.85 16.84 -0.81
N PHE A 78 -9.59 17.08 -1.17
CA PHE A 78 -8.68 17.94 -0.41
C PHE A 78 -8.48 19.29 -1.12
N PRO A 79 -8.73 20.42 -0.43
CA PRO A 79 -8.41 21.74 -0.96
C PRO A 79 -6.89 21.96 -1.08
N ILE A 80 -6.48 22.83 -2.01
CA ILE A 80 -5.08 23.09 -2.42
C ILE A 80 -4.14 23.53 -1.27
N TRP A 81 -4.67 24.03 -0.15
CA TRP A 81 -3.84 24.48 0.98
C TRP A 81 -3.39 23.34 1.91
N ILE A 82 -3.90 22.12 1.71
CA ILE A 82 -3.42 20.94 2.45
C ILE A 82 -2.08 20.51 1.85
N LYS A 83 -1.01 20.68 2.64
CA LYS A 83 0.35 20.27 2.29
C LYS A 83 0.72 19.03 3.14
N PRO A 84 1.56 18.11 2.65
CA PRO A 84 2.30 18.12 1.38
C PRO A 84 1.41 17.82 0.16
N ALA A 85 1.71 18.49 -0.96
CA ALA A 85 1.04 18.18 -2.22
C ALA A 85 1.51 16.81 -2.77
N ILE A 86 0.62 16.15 -3.50
CA ILE A 86 0.72 14.77 -4.02
C ILE A 86 2.12 14.43 -4.59
N GLY A 87 2.72 15.33 -5.39
CA GLY A 87 4.02 15.09 -6.02
C GLY A 87 5.21 14.89 -5.06
N TYR A 88 5.10 15.34 -3.80
CA TYR A 88 6.14 15.15 -2.78
C TYR A 88 5.89 13.95 -1.86
N PHE A 89 4.65 13.45 -1.83
CA PHE A 89 4.23 12.43 -0.87
C PHE A 89 4.68 11.01 -1.29
N GLU A 90 4.66 10.71 -2.60
CA GLU A 90 5.13 9.41 -3.10
C GLU A 90 6.64 9.21 -2.90
N TYR A 91 7.45 10.25 -3.11
CA TYR A 91 8.92 10.17 -2.94
C TYR A 91 9.32 9.86 -1.50
N SER A 92 8.61 10.42 -0.51
CA SER A 92 8.88 10.16 0.90
C SER A 92 8.49 8.74 1.32
N ARG A 93 7.44 8.15 0.72
CA ARG A 93 6.96 6.80 1.03
C ARG A 93 7.82 5.69 0.44
N PHE A 94 8.37 5.89 -0.76
CA PHE A 94 9.30 4.92 -1.34
C PHE A 94 10.60 4.85 -0.53
N SER A 95 11.07 5.96 0.02
CA SER A 95 12.26 5.96 0.89
C SER A 95 12.06 5.19 2.19
N SER A 96 10.86 5.21 2.78
CA SER A 96 10.54 4.49 4.02
C SER A 96 10.14 3.02 3.82
N LEU A 97 10.01 2.56 2.58
CA LEU A 97 9.78 1.15 2.23
C LEU A 97 11.07 0.40 1.88
N ILE A 98 12.15 1.13 1.54
CA ILE A 98 13.46 0.56 1.15
C ILE A 98 14.45 0.54 2.34
N SER A 99 14.20 1.33 3.38
CA SER A 99 14.93 1.28 4.65
C SER A 99 14.29 0.33 5.64
#